data_AF-A0A401ZQM4-F1
#
_entry.id   AF-A0A401ZQM4-F1
#
_cell.length_a   1.000
_cell.length_b   1.000
_cell.length_c   1.000
_cell.angle_alpha   90.00
_cell.angle_beta   90.00
_cell.angle_gamma   90.00
#
_symmetry.space_group_name_H-M   'P 1'
#
loop_
_entity.id
_entity.type
_entity.pdbx_description
1 polymer ?
#
loop_
_entity_poly.entity_id
_entity_poly.type
_entity_poly.pdbx_seq_one_letter_code
_entity_poly.pdbx_strand_id
1 'polypeptide(L)'
;MWGGKIAGALLATSNLLHFFTEEKLRLLERYADLMCLAFSHQDFVDVSYLDLATLPDWQIQQTYFRLFRQRVNEEYKRSVQHGSLQELAHVEVTVRQKIEGELLQLTPLPSRLETIEG
;
A
#
# COMPACT_ATOMS: atom_id res chain seq x y z
N MET A 1 3.61 12.55 12.11
CA MET A 1 4.30 13.40 11.11
C MET A 1 4.95 14.54 11.87
N TRP A 2 6.19 14.91 11.57
CA TRP A 2 6.87 16.00 12.30
C TRP A 2 7.58 16.93 11.32
N GLY A 3 7.23 18.22 11.34
CA GLY A 3 7.83 19.21 10.44
C GLY A 3 7.69 18.88 8.95
N GLY A 4 6.57 18.28 8.55
CA GLY A 4 6.34 17.81 7.17
C GLY A 4 7.05 16.51 6.80
N LYS A 5 7.78 15.85 7.72
CA LYS A 5 8.45 14.57 7.50
C LYS A 5 7.68 13.39 8.07
N ILE A 6 7.89 12.21 7.48
CA ILE A 6 7.18 10.97 7.77
C ILE A 6 8.19 9.91 8.26
N ALA A 7 7.91 9.28 9.40
CA ALA A 7 8.68 8.14 9.92
C ALA A 7 8.04 6.78 9.58
N GLY A 8 6.78 6.78 9.14
CA GLY A 8 6.02 5.59 8.80
C GLY A 8 4.54 5.88 8.65
N ALA A 9 3.74 4.80 8.59
CA ALA A 9 2.28 4.88 8.48
C ALA A 9 1.62 4.01 9.55
N LEU A 10 0.48 4.47 10.06
CA LEU A 10 -0.40 3.71 10.93
C LEU A 10 -1.56 3.16 10.11
N LEU A 11 -1.66 1.83 9.99
CA LEU A 11 -2.76 1.17 9.30
C LEU A 11 -3.78 0.64 10.32
N ALA A 12 -5.02 1.10 10.21
CA ALA A 12 -6.14 0.58 10.98
C ALA A 12 -7.20 0.03 10.01
N THR A 13 -7.61 -1.23 10.22
CA THR A 13 -8.63 -1.89 9.39
C THR A 13 -9.75 -2.44 10.29
N SER A 14 -10.96 -2.47 9.75
CA SER A 14 -12.11 -3.09 10.41
C SER A 14 -13.03 -3.72 9.37
N ASN A 15 -13.63 -4.85 9.74
CA ASN A 15 -14.65 -5.53 8.94
C ASN A 15 -16.07 -5.07 9.28
N LEU A 16 -16.23 -4.13 10.21
CA LEU A 16 -17.52 -3.58 10.62
C LEU A 16 -17.82 -2.27 9.88
N LEU A 17 -19.01 -2.19 9.30
CA LEU A 17 -19.48 -0.96 8.66
C LEU A 17 -19.60 0.15 9.71
N HIS A 18 -19.20 1.37 9.34
CA HIS A 18 -19.20 2.55 10.23
C HIS A 18 -18.40 2.37 11.53
N PHE A 19 -17.43 1.44 11.57
CA PHE A 19 -16.63 1.20 12.76
C PHE A 19 -15.84 2.42 13.22
N PHE A 20 -15.28 3.17 12.28
CA PHE A 20 -14.48 4.36 12.54
C PHE A 20 -15.39 5.58 12.69
N THR A 21 -15.85 5.80 13.92
CA THR A 21 -16.49 7.05 14.34
C THR A 21 -15.44 8.16 14.46
N GLU A 22 -15.86 9.43 14.46
CA GLU A 22 -14.93 10.56 14.65
C GLU A 22 -14.09 10.44 15.92
N GLU A 23 -14.67 9.96 17.02
CA GLU A 23 -13.94 9.77 18.28
C GLU A 23 -12.81 8.75 18.14
N LYS A 24 -13.06 7.65 17.42
CA LYS A 24 -12.03 6.63 17.17
C LYS A 24 -10.96 7.14 16.21
N LEU A 25 -11.34 7.94 15.21
CA LEU A 25 -10.37 8.59 14.33
C LEU A 25 -9.47 9.56 15.11
N ARG A 26 -10.05 10.41 15.97
CA ARG A 26 -9.28 11.28 16.87
C ARG A 26 -8.36 10.50 17.81
N LEU A 27 -8.78 9.33 18.28
CA LEU A 27 -7.94 8.46 19.09
C LEU A 27 -6.75 7.92 18.30
N LEU A 28 -6.97 7.46 17.06
CA LEU A 28 -5.91 7.00 16.17
C LEU A 28 -4.91 8.12 15.84
N GLU A 29 -5.39 9.34 15.61
CA GLU A 29 -4.54 10.52 15.40
C GLU A 29 -3.64 10.79 16.61
N ARG A 30 -4.23 10.87 17.81
CA ARG A 30 -3.46 11.07 19.06
C ARG A 30 -2.48 9.94 19.32
N TYR A 31 -2.86 8.71 18.99
CA TYR A 31 -1.96 7.57 19.10
C TYR A 31 -0.78 7.70 18.12
N ALA A 32 -1.02 8.11 16.88
CA ALA A 32 0.04 8.36 15.91
C ALA A 32 0.99 9.49 16.36
N ASP A 33 0.46 10.54 16.99
CA ASP A 33 1.26 11.62 17.58
C ASP A 33 2.14 11.10 18.72
N LEU A 34 1.59 10.27 19.61
CA LEU A 34 2.36 9.63 20.68
C LEU A 34 3.46 8.72 20.12
N MET A 35 3.18 7.98 19.05
CA MET A 35 4.17 7.14 18.39
C MET A 35 5.35 7.96 17.86
N CYS A 36 5.16 9.22 17.49
CA CYS A 36 6.26 10.09 17.05
C CYS A 36 7.35 10.26 18.13
N LEU A 37 7.01 10.13 19.42
CA LEU A 37 7.97 10.20 20.53
C LEU A 37 8.88 8.98 20.62
N ALA A 38 8.48 7.85 20.03
CA ALA A 38 9.29 6.63 20.04
C ALA A 38 10.36 6.62 18.93
N PHE A 39 10.28 7.53 17.96
CA PHE A 39 11.20 7.62 16.83
C PHE A 39 12.25 8.71 17.07
N SER A 40 13.46 8.49 16.59
CA SER A 40 14.51 9.50 16.54
C SER A 40 14.29 10.43 15.34
N HIS A 41 14.80 11.67 15.40
CA HIS A 41 14.66 12.61 14.28
C HIS A 41 15.21 12.11 12.94
N GLN A 42 16.23 11.24 12.98
CA GLN A 42 16.82 10.61 11.79
C GLN A 42 15.91 9.58 11.13
N ASP A 43 14.90 9.07 11.85
CA ASP A 43 13.93 8.11 11.31
C ASP A 43 12.86 8.81 10.46
N PHE A 44 12.79 10.14 10.51
CA PHE A 44 11.83 10.94 9.74
C PHE A 44 12.40 11.32 8.38
N VAL A 45 11.75 10.84 7.32
CA VAL A 45 12.14 11.07 5.92
C VAL A 45 11.24 12.15 5.31
N ASP A 46 11.80 12.97 4.42
CA ASP A 46 11.00 13.94 3.64
C ASP A 46 10.03 13.21 2.70
N VAL A 47 8.80 13.71 2.59
CA VAL A 47 7.78 13.12 1.70
C VAL A 47 8.27 13.11 0.25
N SER A 48 9.09 14.09 -0.14
CA SER A 48 9.69 14.13 -1.48
C SER A 48 10.59 12.92 -1.81
N TYR A 49 11.11 12.20 -0.82
CA TYR A 49 11.86 10.94 -1.03
C TYR A 49 10.94 9.72 -1.12
N LEU A 50 9.67 9.83 -0.75
CA LEU A 50 8.71 8.74 -0.83
C LEU A 50 8.09 8.75 -2.22
N ASP A 51 8.48 7.78 -3.05
CA ASP A 51 7.89 7.57 -4.38
C ASP A 51 6.53 6.86 -4.26
N LEU A 52 5.57 7.55 -3.66
CA LEU A 52 4.21 7.05 -3.47
C LEU A 52 3.41 7.32 -4.74
N ALA A 53 3.31 6.29 -5.57
CA ALA A 53 2.34 6.30 -6.65
C ALA A 53 0.91 6.28 -6.09
N THR A 54 0.04 7.06 -6.72
CA THR A 54 -1.40 6.97 -6.46
C THR A 54 -1.94 5.70 -7.13
N LEU A 55 -2.80 4.96 -6.43
CA LEU A 55 -3.52 3.84 -7.04
C LEU A 55 -4.79 4.36 -7.74
N PRO A 56 -5.30 3.67 -8.77
CA PRO A 56 -6.54 4.04 -9.44
C PRO A 56 -7.74 3.89 -8.49
N ASP A 57 -8.91 4.41 -8.88
CA ASP A 57 -10.12 4.30 -8.05
C ASP A 57 -10.43 2.84 -7.65
N TRP A 58 -11.04 2.67 -6.46
CA TRP A 58 -11.39 1.36 -5.93
C TRP A 58 -12.19 0.49 -6.92
N GLN A 59 -13.08 1.08 -7.72
CA GLN A 59 -13.85 0.35 -8.74
C GLN A 59 -12.95 -0.32 -9.79
N ILE A 60 -11.87 0.35 -10.19
CA ILE A 60 -10.86 -0.18 -11.11
C ILE A 60 -10.06 -1.27 -10.41
N GLN A 61 -9.55 -1.00 -9.19
CA GLN A 61 -8.78 -1.96 -8.41
C GLN A 61 -9.54 -3.27 -8.17
N GLN A 62 -10.83 -3.18 -7.88
CA GLN A 62 -11.68 -4.34 -7.59
C GLN A 62 -11.70 -5.35 -8.75
N THR A 63 -11.57 -4.88 -9.99
CA THR A 63 -11.54 -5.75 -11.18
C THR A 63 -10.30 -6.66 -11.17
N TYR A 64 -9.17 -6.17 -10.67
CA TYR A 64 -7.93 -6.94 -10.53
C TYR A 64 -8.02 -7.91 -9.33
N PHE A 65 -8.52 -7.44 -8.18
CA PHE A 65 -8.62 -8.26 -6.98
C PHE A 65 -9.69 -9.35 -7.05
N ARG A 66 -10.75 -9.16 -7.84
CA ARG A 66 -11.78 -10.19 -8.05
C ARG A 66 -11.20 -11.47 -8.66
N LEU A 67 -10.19 -11.34 -9.50
CA LEU A 67 -9.50 -12.47 -10.14
C LEU A 67 -8.33 -13.01 -9.31
N PHE A 68 -8.08 -12.47 -8.11
CA PHE A 68 -6.91 -12.81 -7.30
C PHE A 68 -6.79 -14.32 -7.04
N ARG A 69 -7.84 -14.96 -6.52
CA ARG A 69 -7.81 -16.41 -6.24
C ARG A 69 -7.58 -17.25 -7.50
N GLN A 70 -8.14 -16.83 -8.62
CA GLN A 70 -7.92 -17.51 -9.90
C GLN A 70 -6.45 -17.41 -10.30
N ARG A 71 -5.87 -16.21 -10.26
CA ARG A 71 -4.45 -15.97 -10.59
C ARG A 71 -3.50 -16.72 -9.66
N VAL A 72 -3.80 -16.81 -8.37
CA VAL A 72 -3.03 -17.62 -7.39
C VAL A 72 -3.05 -19.10 -7.78
N ASN A 73 -4.22 -19.64 -8.10
CA ASN A 73 -4.34 -21.05 -8.51
C ASN A 73 -3.60 -21.33 -9.83
N GLU A 74 -3.65 -20.41 -10.79
CA GLU A 74 -2.93 -20.52 -12.06
C GLU A 74 -1.41 -20.49 -11.84
N GLU A 75 -0.92 -19.56 -11.02
CA GLU A 75 0.51 -19.45 -10.72
C GLU A 75 1.02 -20.65 -9.91
N TYR A 76 0.24 -21.15 -8.95
CA TYR A 76 0.58 -22.36 -8.19
C TYR A 76 0.64 -23.59 -9.09
N LYS A 77 -0.28 -23.74 -10.06
CA LYS A 77 -0.21 -24.84 -11.04
C LYS A 77 1.05 -24.74 -11.91
N ARG A 78 1.43 -23.53 -12.33
CA ARG A 78 2.66 -23.31 -13.12
C ARG A 78 3.92 -23.66 -12.33
N SER A 79 3.99 -23.29 -11.04
CA SER A 79 5.16 -23.60 -10.22
C SER A 79 5.35 -25.11 -10.05
N VAL A 80 4.25 -25.85 -9.81
CA VAL A 80 4.26 -27.32 -9.76
C VAL A 80 4.71 -27.93 -11.10
N GLN A 81 4.23 -27.41 -12.23
CA GLN A 81 4.63 -27.87 -13.57
C GLN A 81 6.12 -27.61 -13.88
N HIS A 82 6.69 -26.55 -13.31
CA HIS A 82 8.11 -26.21 -13.45
C HIS A 82 9.00 -26.83 -12.37
N GLY A 83 8.49 -27.83 -11.63
CA GLY A 83 9.27 -28.59 -10.65
C GLY A 83 9.56 -27.85 -9.34
N SER A 84 8.91 -26.69 -9.13
CA SER A 84 9.07 -25.86 -7.95
C SER A 84 7.78 -25.88 -7.13
N LEU A 85 7.73 -26.70 -6.08
CA LEU A 85 6.69 -26.62 -5.06
C LEU A 85 6.91 -25.38 -4.20
N GLN A 86 6.36 -24.25 -4.64
CA GLN A 86 6.33 -23.03 -3.83
C GLN A 86 5.24 -23.16 -2.77
N GLU A 87 5.54 -22.69 -1.56
CA GLU A 87 4.53 -22.52 -0.52
C GLU A 87 3.44 -21.57 -1.03
N LEU A 88 2.16 -21.91 -0.79
CA LEU A 88 1.02 -21.13 -1.26
C LEU A 88 1.11 -19.65 -0.86
N ALA A 89 1.59 -19.37 0.36
CA ALA A 89 1.80 -18.01 0.84
C ALA A 89 2.78 -17.21 -0.04
N HIS A 90 3.83 -17.85 -0.54
CA HIS A 90 4.79 -17.21 -1.44
C HIS A 90 4.19 -16.92 -2.82
N VAL A 91 3.35 -17.84 -3.32
CA VAL A 91 2.60 -17.62 -4.57
C VAL A 91 1.64 -16.45 -4.43
N GLU A 92 0.94 -16.34 -3.30
CA GLU A 92 0.04 -15.20 -3.03
C GLU A 92 0.78 -13.86 -3.01
N VAL A 93 1.96 -13.79 -2.38
CA VAL A 93 2.82 -12.60 -2.40
C VAL A 93 3.22 -12.25 -3.83
N THR A 94 3.63 -13.24 -4.63
CA THR A 94 4.04 -13.04 -6.02
C THR A 94 2.89 -12.49 -6.87
N VAL A 95 1.69 -13.06 -6.74
CA VAL A 95 0.51 -12.59 -7.48
C VAL A 95 0.10 -11.18 -7.02
N ARG A 96 0.23 -10.87 -5.73
CA ARG A 96 -0.03 -9.52 -5.21
C ARG A 96 0.90 -8.48 -5.81
N GLN A 97 2.20 -8.77 -5.89
CA GLN A 97 3.20 -7.88 -6.50
C GLN A 97 2.93 -7.67 -7.99
N LYS A 98 2.49 -8.72 -8.72
CA LYS A 98 2.09 -8.59 -10.13
C LYS A 98 0.89 -7.66 -10.29
N ILE A 99 -0.16 -7.83 -9.47
CA ILE A 99 -1.33 -6.94 -9.48
C ILE A 99 -0.94 -5.52 -9.11
N GLU A 100 -0.10 -5.33 -8.10
CA GLU A 100 0.41 -4.02 -7.72
C GLU A 100 1.12 -3.35 -8.90
N GLY A 101 2.04 -4.05 -9.58
CA GLY A 101 2.70 -3.55 -10.78
C GLY A 101 1.73 -3.19 -11.92
N GLU A 102 0.70 -4.02 -12.14
CA GLU A 102 -0.36 -3.73 -13.13
C GLU A 102 -1.15 -2.46 -12.76
N LEU A 103 -1.51 -2.29 -11.48
CA LEU A 103 -2.26 -1.11 -11.00
C LEU A 103 -1.43 0.16 -11.06
N LEU A 104 -0.14 0.07 -10.72
CA LEU A 104 0.81 1.18 -10.80
C LEU A 104 1.00 1.69 -12.24
N GLN A 105 0.83 0.84 -13.25
CA GLN A 105 0.89 1.26 -14.65
C GLN A 105 -0.35 2.05 -15.11
N LEU A 106 -1.49 1.90 -14.42
CA LEU A 106 -2.73 2.61 -14.77
C LEU A 106 -2.75 4.04 -14.26
N THR A 107 -1.88 4.36 -13.31
CA THR A 107 -1.79 5.70 -12.74
C THR A 107 -0.44 6.29 -13.13
N PRO A 108 -0.42 7.34 -13.97
CA PRO A 108 0.84 8.02 -14.23
C PRO A 108 1.40 8.50 -12.89
N LEU A 109 2.66 8.16 -12.61
CA LEU A 109 3.41 8.80 -11.54
C LEU A 109 3.19 10.31 -11.67
N PRO A 110 2.78 11.02 -10.61
CA PRO A 110 2.64 12.46 -10.68
C PRO A 110 3.94 13.01 -11.24
N SER A 111 3.87 13.61 -12.44
CA SER A 111 5.01 14.27 -13.06
C SER A 111 5.51 15.27 -12.03
N ARG A 112 6.70 15.00 -11.48
CA ARG A 112 7.36 15.87 -10.51
C ARG A 112 7.30 17.28 -11.07
N LEU A 113 6.50 18.13 -10.43
CA LEU A 113 6.31 19.55 -10.69
C LEU A 113 7.32 20.11 -11.70
N GLU A 114 7.00 20.04 -13.00
CA GLU A 114 7.54 21.00 -13.96
C GLU A 114 6.84 22.33 -13.68
N THR A 115 7.21 22.95 -12.56
CA THR A 115 6.94 24.36 -12.27
C THR A 115 8.01 24.85 -11.31
N ILE A 116 9.25 24.79 -11.78
CA ILE A 116 10.23 25.85 -11.48
C ILE A 116 10.24 26.71 -12.75
N GLU A 117 9.22 27.56 -12.92
CA GLU A 117 9.30 28.70 -13.82
C GLU A 117 8.83 29.95 -13.07
N GLY A 118 9.74 30.93 -12.95
CA GLY A 118 9.45 32.31 -12.53
C GLY A 118 10.12 32.74 -11.23
#